data_AF-A0A3M1VUC9-F1
#
_entry.id   AF-A0A3M1VUC9-F1
#
_cell.length_a   1.000
_cell.length_b   1.000
_cell.length_c   1.000
_cell.angle_alpha   90.00
_cell.angle_beta   90.00
_cell.angle_gamma   90.00
#
_symmetry.space_group_name_H-M   'P 1'
#
loop_
_entity.id
_entity.type
_entity.pdbx_description
1 polymer ?
#
loop_
_entity_poly.entity_id
_entity_poly.type
_entity_poly.pdbx_seq_one_letter_code
_entity_poly.pdbx_strand_id
1 'polypeptide(L)'
;MKLVNLSEFQRLTGISDRSLLWLLKNRRLICQVSDASEIMIDIESADVKKLIEAMKSTNHDFLKKRQRIITEKFARIIGEELDVIVDQAVARLKSRN
;
A
#
# COMPACT_ATOMS: atom_id res chain seq x y z
N MET A 1 -12.46 -18.46 -22.30
CA MET A 1 -11.91 -17.09 -22.21
C MET A 1 -13.08 -16.13 -22.27
N LYS A 2 -13.43 -15.51 -21.14
CA LYS A 2 -14.60 -14.61 -21.06
C LYS A 2 -14.10 -13.19 -20.82
N LEU A 3 -14.22 -12.38 -21.85
CA LEU A 3 -13.79 -11.00 -21.85
C LEU A 3 -14.93 -10.09 -21.39
N VAL A 4 -14.64 -9.27 -20.40
CA VAL A 4 -15.58 -8.28 -19.85
C VAL A 4 -14.92 -6.91 -19.84
N ASN A 5 -15.70 -5.85 -20.01
CA ASN A 5 -15.17 -4.50 -19.86
C ASN A 5 -14.84 -4.20 -18.38
N LEU A 6 -14.12 -3.10 -18.15
CA LEU A 6 -13.71 -2.68 -16.80
C LEU A 6 -14.87 -2.57 -15.81
N SER A 7 -15.95 -1.89 -16.21
CA SER A 7 -17.12 -1.65 -15.36
C SER A 7 -17.81 -2.95 -14.96
N GLU A 8 -17.94 -3.89 -15.92
CA GLU A 8 -18.52 -5.20 -15.67
C GLU A 8 -17.62 -6.07 -14.80
N PHE A 9 -16.30 -6.01 -15.01
CA PHE A 9 -15.33 -6.68 -14.16
C PHE A 9 -15.43 -6.21 -12.70
N GLN A 10 -15.53 -4.90 -12.46
CA GLN A 10 -15.70 -4.35 -11.12
C GLN A 10 -17.02 -4.78 -10.48
N ARG A 11 -18.11 -4.77 -11.25
CA ARG A 11 -19.41 -5.23 -10.78
C ARG A 11 -19.39 -6.70 -10.37
N LEU A 12 -18.71 -7.55 -11.14
CA LEU A 12 -18.64 -9.00 -10.90
C LEU A 12 -17.70 -9.37 -9.74
N THR A 13 -16.60 -8.63 -9.57
CA THR A 13 -15.57 -8.95 -8.57
C THR A 13 -15.70 -8.13 -7.28
N GLY A 14 -16.47 -7.04 -7.29
CA GLY A 14 -16.62 -6.12 -6.17
C GLY A 14 -15.36 -5.31 -5.85
N ILE A 15 -14.37 -5.27 -6.74
CA ILE A 15 -13.12 -4.54 -6.49
C ILE A 15 -13.30 -3.03 -6.68
N SER A 16 -12.67 -2.26 -5.80
CA SER A 16 -12.62 -0.80 -5.91
C SER A 16 -11.72 -0.33 -7.05
N ASP A 17 -11.94 0.89 -7.53
CA ASP A 17 -11.14 1.54 -8.58
C ASP A 17 -9.64 1.52 -8.25
N ARG A 18 -9.31 1.78 -6.97
CA ARG A 18 -7.91 1.75 -6.49
C ARG A 18 -7.27 0.37 -6.64
N SER A 19 -8.05 -0.69 -6.38
CA SER A 19 -7.60 -2.07 -6.50
C SER A 19 -7.44 -2.46 -7.95
N LEU A 20 -8.42 -2.12 -8.79
CA LEU A 20 -8.37 -2.32 -10.23
C LEU A 20 -7.15 -1.62 -10.86
N LEU A 21 -6.92 -0.35 -10.53
CA LEU A 21 -5.76 0.40 -11.01
C LEU A 21 -4.45 -0.27 -10.60
N TRP A 22 -4.36 -0.78 -9.37
CA TRP A 22 -3.19 -1.49 -8.91
C TRP A 22 -2.96 -2.78 -9.71
N LEU A 23 -4.02 -3.55 -9.97
CA LEU A 23 -3.94 -4.78 -10.74
C LEU A 23 -3.47 -4.55 -12.17
N LEU A 24 -3.98 -3.50 -12.82
CA LEU A 24 -3.55 -3.08 -14.16
C LEU A 24 -2.09 -2.61 -14.15
N LYS A 25 -1.69 -1.75 -13.21
CA LYS A 25 -0.30 -1.27 -13.09
C LYS A 25 0.71 -2.39 -12.87
N ASN A 26 0.32 -3.43 -12.13
CA ASN A 26 1.20 -4.55 -11.80
C ASN A 26 1.07 -5.73 -12.77
N ARG A 27 0.37 -5.55 -13.91
CA ARG A 27 0.17 -6.60 -14.93
C ARG A 27 -0.37 -7.91 -14.35
N ARG A 28 -1.25 -7.79 -13.34
CA ARG A 28 -1.86 -8.94 -12.63
C ARG A 28 -3.18 -9.38 -13.26
N LEU A 29 -3.64 -8.69 -14.30
CA LEU A 29 -4.81 -9.04 -15.10
C LEU A 29 -4.37 -9.19 -16.55
N ILE A 30 -4.93 -10.19 -17.23
CA ILE A 30 -4.81 -10.29 -18.68
C ILE A 30 -5.86 -9.36 -19.26
N CYS A 31 -5.39 -8.32 -19.92
CA CYS A 31 -6.23 -7.32 -20.56
C CYS A 31 -5.82 -7.14 -22.02
N GLN A 32 -6.82 -6.94 -22.87
CA GLN A 32 -6.68 -6.66 -24.28
C GLN A 32 -7.51 -5.43 -24.65
N VAL A 33 -7.13 -4.73 -25.71
CA VAL A 33 -7.88 -3.59 -26.22
C VAL A 33 -8.79 -4.11 -27.33
N SER A 34 -10.09 -3.81 -27.26
CA SER A 34 -11.03 -4.14 -28.33
C SER A 34 -10.90 -3.15 -29.50
N ASP A 35 -11.48 -3.49 -30.65
CA ASP A 35 -11.51 -2.60 -31.83
C ASP A 35 -12.20 -1.25 -31.55
N ALA A 36 -13.05 -1.18 -30.51
CA ALA A 36 -13.67 0.04 -30.02
C ALA A 36 -12.76 0.86 -29.08
N SER A 37 -11.48 0.51 -28.96
CA SER A 37 -10.52 1.10 -28.02
C SER A 37 -10.89 0.92 -26.54
N GLU A 38 -11.67 -0.11 -26.21
CA GLU A 38 -12.06 -0.42 -24.84
C GLU A 38 -11.14 -1.48 -24.22
N ILE A 39 -10.82 -1.32 -22.93
CA ILE A 39 -10.04 -2.32 -22.19
C ILE A 39 -10.97 -3.46 -21.77
N MET A 40 -10.66 -4.65 -22.28
CA MET A 40 -11.35 -5.90 -21.98
C MET A 40 -10.45 -6.77 -21.09
N ILE A 41 -11.00 -7.28 -20.01
CA ILE A 41 -10.31 -8.14 -19.04
C ILE A 41 -10.82 -9.57 -19.21
N ASP A 42 -9.91 -10.54 -19.29
CA ASP A 42 -10.29 -11.95 -19.23
C ASP A 42 -10.58 -12.34 -17.77
N ILE A 43 -11.85 -12.51 -17.45
CA ILE A 43 -12.32 -12.81 -16.09
C ILE A 43 -11.93 -14.22 -15.64
N GLU A 44 -11.68 -15.14 -16.56
CA GLU A 44 -11.30 -16.52 -16.24
C GLU A 44 -9.81 -16.60 -15.87
N SER A 45 -8.99 -15.70 -16.42
CA SER A 45 -7.58 -15.54 -16.04
C SER A 45 -7.39 -14.93 -14.64
N ALA A 46 -8.41 -14.22 -14.16
CA ALA A 46 -8.42 -13.55 -12.88
C ALA A 46 -8.72 -14.56 -11.75
N ASP A 47 -7.75 -15.43 -11.43
CA ASP A 47 -7.83 -16.30 -10.27
C ASP A 47 -7.92 -15.46 -9.00
N VAL A 48 -9.14 -15.37 -8.47
CA VAL A 48 -9.52 -14.51 -7.34
C VAL A 48 -8.63 -14.77 -6.12
N LYS A 49 -8.17 -16.02 -5.91
CA LYS A 49 -7.24 -16.33 -4.81
C LYS A 49 -5.89 -15.65 -5.01
N LYS A 50 -5.32 -15.69 -6.21
CA LYS A 50 -4.04 -15.05 -6.53
C LYS A 50 -4.14 -13.53 -6.47
N LEU A 51 -5.29 -12.97 -6.88
CA LEU A 51 -5.57 -11.53 -6.77
C LEU A 51 -5.60 -11.07 -5.31
N ILE A 52 -6.29 -11.83 -4.45
CA ILE A 52 -6.36 -11.54 -3.00
C ILE A 52 -4.98 -11.66 -2.35
N GLU A 53 -4.19 -12.68 -2.67
CA GLU A 53 -2.82 -12.83 -2.16
C GLU A 53 -1.92 -11.66 -2.57
N ALA A 54 -1.97 -11.26 -3.83
CA ALA A 54 -1.18 -10.14 -4.35
C ALA A 54 -1.59 -8.79 -3.71
N MET A 55 -2.87 -8.61 -3.38
CA MET A 55 -3.33 -7.44 -2.64
C MET A 55 -2.89 -7.47 -1.17
N LYS A 56 -2.90 -8.65 -0.52
CA LYS A 56 -2.43 -8.83 0.86
C LYS A 56 -0.93 -8.56 1.02
N SER A 57 -0.10 -8.99 0.08
CA SER A 57 1.35 -8.71 0.13
C SER A 57 1.65 -7.22 0.08
N THR A 58 0.83 -6.44 -0.62
CA THR A 58 1.00 -4.99 -0.76
C THR A 58 0.73 -4.22 0.53
N ASN A 59 -0.23 -4.66 1.35
CA ASN A 59 -0.44 -4.08 2.67
C ASN A 59 0.80 -4.24 3.55
N HIS A 60 1.50 -5.38 3.46
CA HIS A 60 2.72 -5.61 4.22
C HIS A 60 3.85 -4.64 3.83
N ASP A 61 4.08 -4.41 2.55
CA ASP A 61 5.14 -3.52 2.09
C ASP A 61 4.84 -2.04 2.33
N PHE A 62 3.59 -1.63 2.15
CA PHE A 62 3.17 -0.25 2.45
C PHE A 62 3.27 0.06 3.95
N LEU A 63 2.84 -0.88 4.80
CA LEU A 63 2.96 -0.74 6.26
C LEU A 63 4.42 -0.72 6.69
N LYS A 64 5.28 -1.59 6.15
CA LYS A 64 6.73 -1.57 6.41
C LYS A 64 7.36 -0.24 6.03
N LYS A 65 7.02 0.30 4.86
CA LYS A 65 7.58 1.59 4.38
C LYS A 65 7.13 2.75 5.26
N ARG A 66 5.86 2.76 5.69
CA ARG A 66 5.33 3.77 6.61
C ARG A 66 5.97 3.67 8.00
N GLN A 67 6.15 2.46 8.50
CA GLN A 67 6.81 2.22 9.78
C GLN A 67 8.27 2.68 9.75
N ARG A 68 9.01 2.40 8.67
CA ARG A 68 10.37 2.90 8.49
C ARG A 68 10.45 4.43 8.52
N ILE A 69 9.54 5.12 7.83
CA ILE A 69 9.50 6.60 7.83
C ILE A 69 9.20 7.15 9.24
N ILE A 70 8.29 6.51 9.98
CA ILE A 70 7.97 6.89 11.36
C ILE A 70 9.19 6.66 12.26
N THR A 71 9.86 5.51 12.14
CA THR A 71 11.08 5.18 12.89
C THR A 71 12.20 6.16 12.59
N GLU A 72 12.43 6.52 11.32
CA GLU A 72 13.45 7.51 10.93
C GLU A 72 13.13 8.90 11.48
N LYS A 73 11.86 9.33 11.47
CA LYS A 73 11.44 10.60 12.10
C LYS A 73 11.63 10.60 13.62
N PHE A 74 11.26 9.52 14.29
CA PHE A 74 11.46 9.38 15.74
C PHE A 74 12.94 9.35 16.10
N ALA A 75 13.76 8.61 15.35
CA ALA A 75 15.20 8.58 15.54
C ALA A 75 15.84 9.97 15.36
N ARG A 76 15.34 10.76 14.40
CA ARG A 76 15.80 12.14 14.19
C ARG A 76 15.45 13.06 15.36
N ILE A 77 14.20 13.04 15.81
CA ILE A 77 13.74 13.85 16.95
C ILE A 77 14.53 13.47 18.21
N ILE A 78 14.68 12.17 18.47
CA ILE A 78 15.45 11.68 19.62
C ILE A 78 16.91 12.15 19.50
N GLY A 79 17.54 12.06 18.33
CA GLY A 79 18.91 12.52 18.12
C GLY A 79 19.09 14.03 18.23
N GLU A 80 18.15 14.83 17.71
CA GLU A 80 18.19 16.30 17.75
C GLU A 80 17.95 16.84 19.18
N GLU A 81 17.11 16.17 19.96
CA GLU A 81 16.68 16.64 21.29
C GLU A 81 17.32 15.87 22.46
N LEU A 82 18.18 14.89 22.19
CA LEU A 82 18.73 13.99 23.22
C LEU A 82 19.48 14.77 24.31
N ASP A 83 20.34 15.68 23.90
CA ASP A 83 21.15 16.49 24.81
C ASP A 83 20.26 17.40 25.67
N VAL A 84 19.23 18.01 25.06
CA VAL A 84 18.25 18.85 25.77
C VAL A 84 17.45 18.03 26.78
N ILE A 85 17.03 16.81 26.41
CA ILE A 85 16.28 15.91 27.30
C ILE A 85 17.17 15.46 28.47
N VAL A 86 18.43 15.12 28.21
CA VAL A 86 19.40 14.72 29.24
C VAL A 86 19.69 15.88 30.18
N ASP A 87 19.95 17.08 29.66
CA ASP A 87 20.23 18.27 30.46
C ASP A 87 19.03 18.66 31.33
N GLN A 88 17.80 18.58 30.80
CA GLN A 88 16.59 18.80 31.58
C GLN A 88 16.39 17.73 32.67
N ALA A 89 16.70 16.47 32.38
CA ALA A 89 16.60 15.39 33.36
C ALA A 89 17.61 15.57 34.50
N VAL A 90 18.86 15.94 34.18
CA VAL A 90 19.91 16.24 35.15
C VAL A 90 19.55 17.48 35.98
N ALA A 91 19.03 18.55 35.36
CA ALA A 91 18.59 19.74 36.06
C ALA A 91 17.47 19.45 37.07
N ARG A 92 16.49 18.62 36.70
CA ARG A 92 15.40 18.18 37.59
C ARG A 92 15.87 17.32 38.77
N LEU A 93 16.92 16.53 38.59
CA LEU A 93 17.53 15.75 39.67
C LEU A 93 18.30 16.66 40.63
N LYS A 94 19.07 17.63 40.10
CA LYS A 94 19.81 18.60 40.91
C LYS A 94 18.91 19.54 41.70
N SER A 95 17.75 19.93 41.17
CA SER A 95 16.80 20.79 41.89
C SER A 95 15.98 20.06 42.97
N ARG A 96 16.15 18.74 43.09
CA ARG A 96 15.43 17.88 44.04
C ARG A 96 16.29 17.50 45.26
N ASN A 97 17.59 17.76 45.20
CA ASN A 97 18.53 17.73 46.33
C ASN A 97 18.79 19.15 46.82
#